data_AF-A0A7C4D6W6-F1
#
_entry.id   AF-A0A7C4D6W6-F1
#
_cell.length_a   1.000
_cell.length_b   1.000
_cell.length_c   1.000
_cell.angle_alpha   90.00
_cell.angle_beta   90.00
_cell.angle_gamma   90.00
#
_symmetry.space_group_name_H-M   'P 1'
#
loop_
_entity.id
_entity.type
_entity.pdbx_description
1 polymer ?
#
loop_
_entity_poly.entity_id
_entity_poly.type
_entity_poly.pdbx_seq_one_letter_code
_entity_poly.pdbx_strand_id
1 'polypeptide(L)'
;MYSLVKPFVKIITYLNNSSTLIASAGKSTITPKLVDSIISEMNLEDVNKWLKELIRKGHSSPFEHSLYVFEVTCSRVASHQIVRHRIASYTQLSQRYSDKYLRKLVYKISDVMNIDLKNRGNKNNYEEYVRILSKFMNEELSFNKLLYVVSEAFIIPPLIISTKDIVFLKNLLNSVYNYYLLLSRGLSYEDARYILPQCVKTRLLITMNARELYENFLPLRMCSRAQWEIRYIAWIIWRHLVNIQPELFSYTGPRCVNIDLKVSNKTCCLNEYLNRDCRFTIERCPESIVNENIVNCIKNASRDPWSGEYLYIISRVSF
;
A
#
# COMPACT_ATOMS: atom_id res chain seq x y z
N MET A 1 15.82 -10.69 3.33
CA MET A 1 16.04 -10.08 1.98
C MET A 1 14.73 -9.55 1.37
N TYR A 2 13.64 -10.34 1.35
CA TYR A 2 12.36 -9.89 0.77
C TYR A 2 11.72 -8.66 1.43
N SER A 3 11.93 -8.43 2.73
CA SER A 3 11.40 -7.25 3.42
C SER A 3 11.92 -5.92 2.85
N LEU A 4 13.12 -5.92 2.26
CA LEU A 4 13.76 -4.70 1.75
C LEU A 4 13.26 -4.30 0.36
N VAL A 5 12.77 -5.25 -0.44
CA VAL A 5 12.30 -4.98 -1.82
C VAL A 5 10.81 -4.67 -1.90
N LYS A 6 10.04 -5.01 -0.86
CA LYS A 6 8.59 -4.87 -0.81
C LYS A 6 8.17 -3.45 -0.41
N PRO A 7 7.01 -2.95 -0.89
CA PRO A 7 6.32 -1.87 -0.24
C PRO A 7 6.00 -2.21 1.21
N PHE A 8 6.03 -1.21 2.07
CA PHE A 8 5.68 -1.35 3.47
C PHE A 8 4.43 -0.53 3.76
N VAL A 9 3.52 -1.09 4.57
CA VAL A 9 2.31 -0.43 5.04
C VAL A 9 2.23 -0.65 6.54
N LYS A 10 1.92 0.41 7.28
CA LYS A 10 1.64 0.36 8.70
C LYS A 10 0.44 1.22 9.01
N ILE A 11 -0.49 0.73 9.82
CA ILE A 11 -1.52 1.57 10.41
C ILE A 11 -0.93 2.39 11.56
N ILE A 12 -1.11 3.69 11.52
CA ILE A 12 -0.60 4.64 12.52
C ILE A 12 -1.65 4.90 13.59
N THR A 13 -2.88 5.19 13.17
CA THR A 13 -4.01 5.39 14.06
C THR A 13 -5.32 5.21 13.30
N TYR A 14 -6.41 5.00 14.02
CA TYR A 14 -7.77 4.97 13.52
C TYR A 14 -8.75 5.35 14.64
N LEU A 15 -9.99 5.64 14.27
CA LEU A 15 -11.05 5.88 15.24
C LEU A 15 -11.64 4.55 15.74
N ASN A 16 -11.36 4.19 17.00
CA ASN A 16 -11.73 2.89 17.58
C ASN A 16 -13.24 2.59 17.53
N ASN A 17 -14.08 3.60 17.77
CA ASN A 17 -15.55 3.47 17.75
C ASN A 17 -16.17 3.70 16.35
N SER A 18 -15.39 3.59 15.26
CA SER A 18 -15.89 3.82 13.90
C SER A 18 -17.13 3.00 13.58
N SER A 19 -17.15 1.71 13.90
CA SER A 19 -18.28 0.81 13.64
C SER A 19 -19.58 1.32 14.29
N THR A 20 -19.53 1.67 15.58
CA THR A 20 -20.66 2.23 16.33
C THR A 20 -21.07 3.60 15.81
N LEU A 21 -20.10 4.46 15.47
CA LEU A 21 -20.38 5.80 14.94
C LEU A 21 -21.07 5.75 13.57
N ILE A 22 -20.62 4.86 12.69
CA ILE A 22 -21.24 4.64 11.37
C ILE A 22 -22.66 4.09 11.53
N ALA A 23 -22.86 3.08 12.38
CA ALA A 23 -24.17 2.49 12.63
C ALA A 23 -25.15 3.50 13.25
N SER A 24 -24.72 4.25 14.26
CA SER A 24 -25.53 5.28 14.92
C SER A 24 -25.88 6.44 13.98
N ALA A 25 -24.94 6.91 13.16
CA ALA A 25 -25.20 7.91 12.13
C ALA A 25 -26.19 7.43 11.06
N GLY A 26 -26.16 6.13 10.72
CA GLY A 26 -27.19 5.52 9.87
C GLY A 26 -28.56 5.56 10.53
N LYS A 27 -28.67 5.08 11.78
CA LYS A 27 -29.94 5.02 12.53
C LYS A 27 -30.53 6.40 12.80
N SER A 28 -29.70 7.41 13.10
CA SER A 28 -30.15 8.78 13.42
C SER A 28 -30.91 9.45 12.27
N THR A 29 -30.82 8.94 11.04
CA THR A 29 -31.59 9.48 9.91
C THR A 29 -33.08 9.11 9.95
N ILE A 30 -33.48 8.13 10.77
CA ILE A 30 -34.86 7.61 10.82
C ILE A 30 -35.46 7.61 12.23
N THR A 31 -34.74 8.10 13.23
CA THR A 31 -35.21 8.17 14.61
C THR A 31 -35.06 9.60 15.14
N PRO A 32 -36.00 10.08 15.99
CA PRO A 32 -35.86 11.38 16.64
C PRO A 32 -34.85 11.37 17.80
N LYS A 33 -34.31 10.20 18.19
CA LYS A 33 -33.31 10.10 19.25
C LYS A 33 -32.01 10.80 18.85
N LEU A 34 -31.36 11.43 19.83
CA LEU A 34 -30.02 12.02 19.67
C LEU A 34 -28.97 10.92 19.46
N VAL A 35 -27.92 11.24 18.70
CA VAL A 35 -26.84 10.29 18.36
C VAL A 35 -26.16 9.72 19.61
N ASP A 36 -25.94 10.54 20.63
CA ASP A 36 -25.30 10.12 21.89
C ASP A 36 -26.12 9.04 22.62
N SER A 37 -27.45 9.21 22.67
CA SER A 37 -28.37 8.21 23.21
C SER A 37 -28.35 6.93 22.38
N ILE A 38 -28.29 7.04 21.04
CA ILE A 38 -28.20 5.88 20.16
C ILE A 38 -26.91 5.09 20.41
N ILE A 39 -25.77 5.79 20.52
CA ILE A 39 -24.46 5.16 20.77
C ILE A 39 -24.48 4.41 22.10
N SER A 40 -25.06 5.00 23.13
CA SER A 40 -25.13 4.42 24.48
C SER A 40 -26.04 3.18 24.56
N GLU A 41 -27.08 3.11 23.73
CA GLU A 41 -28.05 2.00 23.70
C GLU A 41 -27.61 0.84 22.77
N MET A 42 -26.74 1.09 21.78
CA MET A 42 -26.35 0.08 20.78
C MET A 42 -25.40 -0.97 21.35
N ASN A 43 -25.77 -2.24 21.24
CA ASN A 43 -24.84 -3.36 21.44
C ASN A 43 -24.15 -3.75 20.11
N LEU A 44 -23.20 -4.70 20.17
CA LEU A 44 -22.46 -5.16 18.98
C LEU A 44 -23.37 -5.80 17.91
N GLU A 45 -24.44 -6.48 18.31
CA GLU A 45 -25.37 -7.10 17.38
C GLU A 45 -26.15 -6.05 16.59
N ASP A 46 -26.62 -5.00 17.26
CA ASP A 46 -27.28 -3.85 16.65
C ASP A 46 -26.35 -3.14 15.67
N VAL A 47 -25.09 -2.90 16.07
CA VAL A 47 -24.07 -2.28 15.20
C VAL A 47 -23.89 -3.13 13.95
N ASN A 48 -23.68 -4.44 14.10
CA ASN A 48 -23.48 -5.35 12.97
C ASN A 48 -24.69 -5.40 12.03
N LYS A 49 -25.91 -5.38 12.58
CA LYS A 49 -27.15 -5.33 11.80
C LYS A 49 -27.21 -4.06 10.96
N TRP A 50 -26.96 -2.90 11.57
CA TRP A 50 -26.97 -1.61 10.88
C TRP A 50 -25.88 -1.51 9.81
N LEU A 51 -24.65 -1.93 10.11
CA LEU A 51 -23.56 -1.95 9.13
C LEU A 51 -23.93 -2.79 7.90
N LYS A 52 -24.45 -4.01 8.11
CA LYS A 52 -24.91 -4.89 7.01
C LYS A 52 -26.01 -4.25 6.18
N GLU A 53 -26.98 -3.60 6.81
CA GLU A 53 -28.05 -2.90 6.10
C GLU A 53 -27.53 -1.74 5.26
N LEU A 54 -26.63 -0.92 5.80
CA LEU A 54 -26.02 0.19 5.07
C LEU A 54 -25.20 -0.30 3.87
N ILE A 55 -24.38 -1.35 4.05
CA ILE A 55 -23.58 -1.97 2.98
C ILE A 55 -24.51 -2.48 1.87
N ARG A 56 -25.52 -3.27 2.22
CA ARG A 56 -26.45 -3.88 1.25
C ARG A 56 -27.23 -2.84 0.46
N LYS A 57 -27.66 -1.75 1.10
CA LYS A 57 -28.36 -0.64 0.44
C LYS A 57 -27.42 0.31 -0.33
N GLY A 58 -26.10 0.17 -0.17
CA GLY A 58 -25.13 1.11 -0.75
C GLY A 58 -25.17 2.51 -0.12
N HIS A 59 -25.68 2.62 1.11
CA HIS A 59 -25.74 3.88 1.85
C HIS A 59 -24.40 4.17 2.51
N SER A 60 -23.45 4.68 1.74
CA SER A 60 -22.06 4.85 2.18
C SER A 60 -21.74 6.21 2.81
N SER A 61 -22.67 7.17 2.85
CA SER A 61 -22.40 8.46 3.51
C SER A 61 -22.08 8.35 5.00
N PRO A 62 -22.71 7.48 5.83
CA PRO A 62 -22.33 7.36 7.24
C PRO A 62 -20.88 6.89 7.45
N PHE A 63 -20.29 6.22 6.46
CA PHE A 63 -18.91 5.70 6.52
C PHE A 63 -17.88 6.84 6.52
N GLU A 64 -18.26 8.07 6.15
CA GLU A 64 -17.38 9.23 6.17
C GLU A 64 -17.00 9.69 7.58
N HIS A 65 -17.78 9.34 8.60
CA HIS A 65 -17.53 9.71 10.00
C HIS A 65 -16.37 8.95 10.65
N SER A 66 -15.69 8.06 9.91
CA SER A 66 -14.54 7.30 10.38
C SER A 66 -13.21 7.85 9.82
N LEU A 67 -12.10 7.48 10.44
CA LEU A 67 -10.78 7.95 10.07
C LEU A 67 -9.74 6.83 10.22
N TYR A 68 -8.90 6.63 9.21
CA TYR A 68 -7.80 5.68 9.21
C TYR A 68 -6.55 6.35 8.65
N VAL A 69 -5.44 6.21 9.37
CA VAL A 69 -4.16 6.80 8.99
C VAL A 69 -3.13 5.69 8.77
N PHE A 70 -2.51 5.68 7.60
CA PHE A 70 -1.49 4.72 7.20
C PHE A 70 -0.18 5.41 6.90
N GLU A 71 0.94 4.80 7.30
CA GLU A 71 2.25 5.08 6.74
C GLU A 71 2.56 4.04 5.67
N VAL A 72 2.86 4.51 4.45
CA VAL A 72 3.16 3.67 3.30
C VAL A 72 4.53 4.05 2.75
N THR A 73 5.43 3.08 2.63
CA THR A 73 6.68 3.22 1.86
C THR A 73 6.55 2.43 0.56
N CYS A 74 6.67 3.12 -0.58
CA CYS A 74 6.48 2.55 -1.92
C CYS A 74 7.34 3.29 -2.94
N SER A 75 7.22 2.94 -4.23
CA SER A 75 7.87 3.64 -5.33
C SER A 75 7.18 4.97 -5.65
N ARG A 76 7.86 5.86 -6.38
CA ARG A 76 7.20 7.03 -6.96
C ARG A 76 6.09 6.64 -7.92
N VAL A 77 6.25 5.58 -8.73
CA VAL A 77 5.19 5.03 -9.61
C VAL A 77 3.90 4.72 -8.83
N ALA A 78 3.99 3.97 -7.73
CA ALA A 78 2.82 3.63 -6.94
C ALA A 78 2.24 4.85 -6.24
N SER A 79 3.09 5.73 -5.69
CA SER A 79 2.62 6.95 -5.05
C SER A 79 1.80 7.84 -6.00
N HIS A 80 2.20 7.92 -7.28
CA HIS A 80 1.49 8.70 -8.30
C HIS A 80 0.12 8.13 -8.66
N GLN A 81 -0.11 6.84 -8.44
CA GLN A 81 -1.44 6.22 -8.56
C GLN A 81 -2.27 6.39 -7.28
N ILE A 82 -1.63 6.34 -6.11
CA ILE A 82 -2.27 6.50 -4.80
C ILE A 82 -2.89 7.91 -4.69
N VAL A 83 -2.13 8.96 -4.96
CA VAL A 83 -2.58 10.36 -4.80
C VAL A 83 -3.72 10.77 -5.75
N ARG A 84 -4.12 9.90 -6.69
CA ARG A 84 -5.30 10.12 -7.56
C ARG A 84 -6.62 9.92 -6.82
N HIS A 85 -6.58 9.29 -5.66
CA HIS A 85 -7.71 9.15 -4.75
C HIS A 85 -7.86 10.43 -3.93
N ARG A 86 -8.79 11.31 -4.35
CA ARG A 86 -8.85 12.70 -3.89
C ARG A 86 -9.55 12.89 -2.55
N ILE A 87 -10.34 11.91 -2.10
CA ILE A 87 -11.03 11.95 -0.80
C ILE A 87 -10.09 11.36 0.26
N ALA A 88 -8.92 11.97 0.39
CA ALA A 88 -7.86 11.54 1.28
C ALA A 88 -6.89 12.70 1.56
N SER A 89 -6.11 12.59 2.63
CA SER A 89 -5.04 13.55 2.94
C SER A 89 -3.68 12.89 2.84
N TYR A 90 -2.71 13.60 2.24
CA TYR A 90 -1.38 13.06 1.94
C TYR A 90 -0.27 13.94 2.49
N THR A 91 0.73 13.33 3.12
CA THR A 91 2.03 13.96 3.38
C THR A 91 3.11 13.05 2.82
N GLN A 92 3.89 13.54 1.86
CA GLN A 92 4.89 12.73 1.16
C GLN A 92 6.31 13.25 1.40
N LEU A 93 7.27 12.33 1.54
CA LEU A 93 8.68 12.66 1.61
C LEU A 93 9.11 13.44 0.35
N SER A 94 9.49 14.71 0.52
CA SER A 94 9.88 15.59 -0.57
C SER A 94 11.30 15.30 -1.07
N GLN A 95 11.44 15.03 -2.37
CA GLN A 95 12.73 14.96 -3.04
C GLN A 95 13.38 16.33 -3.28
N ARG A 96 12.69 17.45 -3.02
CA ARG A 96 13.28 18.80 -3.06
C ARG A 96 14.16 19.07 -1.85
N TYR A 97 13.91 18.36 -0.74
CA TYR A 97 14.54 18.62 0.56
C TYR A 97 15.24 17.39 1.15
N SER A 98 15.04 16.19 0.57
CA SER A 98 15.51 14.94 1.16
C SER A 98 15.82 13.87 0.13
N ASP A 99 16.98 13.26 0.31
CA ASP A 99 17.57 12.13 -0.41
C ASP A 99 17.85 10.93 0.53
N LYS A 100 17.20 10.89 1.71
CA LYS A 100 17.49 9.94 2.81
C LYS A 100 17.64 8.47 2.38
N TYR A 101 16.80 7.99 1.47
CA TYR A 101 16.87 6.61 0.97
C TYR A 101 18.12 6.38 0.09
N LEU A 102 18.49 7.36 -0.73
CA LEU A 102 19.72 7.32 -1.53
C LEU A 102 20.96 7.34 -0.62
N ARG A 103 20.94 8.11 0.47
CA ARG A 103 22.05 8.14 1.45
C ARG A 103 22.19 6.81 2.17
N LYS A 104 21.07 6.22 2.58
CA LYS A 104 21.07 4.87 3.20
C LYS A 104 21.71 3.84 2.29
N LEU A 105 21.47 3.90 0.98
CA LEU A 105 22.16 3.06 0.00
C LEU A 105 23.68 3.26 0.03
N VAL A 106 24.17 4.51 0.05
CA VAL A 106 25.63 4.78 0.14
C VAL A 106 26.23 4.26 1.45
N TYR A 107 25.53 4.46 2.56
CA TYR A 107 25.96 3.93 3.86
C TYR A 107 26.01 2.41 3.86
N LYS A 108 25.02 1.77 3.22
CA LYS A 108 24.99 0.32 3.02
C LYS A 108 26.20 -0.19 2.24
N ILE A 109 26.61 0.54 1.19
CA ILE A 109 27.80 0.22 0.41
C ILE A 109 29.04 0.34 1.29
N SER A 110 29.17 1.43 2.05
CA SER A 110 30.28 1.63 2.98
C SER A 110 30.39 0.48 3.99
N ASP A 111 29.27 0.02 4.55
CA ASP A 111 29.22 -1.13 5.46
C ASP A 111 29.69 -2.42 4.74
N VAL A 112 29.15 -2.70 3.55
CA VAL A 112 29.47 -3.92 2.77
C VAL A 112 30.94 -3.95 2.33
N MET A 113 31.56 -2.80 2.10
CA MET A 113 32.95 -2.67 1.67
C MET A 113 33.93 -2.43 2.81
N ASN A 114 33.46 -2.36 4.06
CA ASN A 114 34.25 -1.96 5.24
C ASN A 114 35.01 -0.63 5.02
N ILE A 115 34.37 0.35 4.39
CA ILE A 115 34.94 1.69 4.18
C ILE A 115 34.46 2.59 5.31
N ASP A 116 35.38 3.12 6.10
CA ASP A 116 35.03 4.05 7.17
C ASP A 116 34.63 5.43 6.59
N LEU A 117 33.43 5.87 6.93
CA LEU A 117 32.87 7.15 6.53
C LEU A 117 33.22 8.16 7.62
N LYS A 118 34.36 8.85 7.46
CA LYS A 118 34.90 9.83 8.42
C LYS A 118 33.89 10.92 8.87
N ASN A 119 32.77 11.08 8.16
CA ASN A 119 31.73 12.08 8.43
C ASN A 119 30.30 11.54 8.19
N ARG A 120 29.92 10.38 8.78
CA ARG A 120 28.51 9.92 8.73
C ARG A 120 27.58 11.02 9.23
N GLY A 121 26.69 11.51 8.37
CA GLY A 121 25.70 12.54 8.72
C GLY A 121 26.04 13.97 8.26
N ASN A 122 27.25 14.25 7.76
CA ASN A 122 27.53 15.54 7.15
C ASN A 122 26.83 15.62 5.78
N LYS A 123 25.84 16.53 5.67
CA LYS A 123 24.89 16.54 4.54
C LYS A 123 25.53 16.86 3.19
N ASN A 124 26.72 17.47 3.16
CA ASN A 124 27.30 18.06 1.96
C ASN A 124 28.55 17.36 1.42
N ASN A 125 28.93 16.18 1.95
CA ASN A 125 30.10 15.47 1.45
C ASN A 125 29.78 14.57 0.24
N TYR A 126 29.30 15.19 -0.85
CA TYR A 126 28.84 14.48 -2.04
C TYR A 126 30.00 13.83 -2.82
N GLU A 127 31.19 14.44 -2.81
CA GLU A 127 32.39 13.89 -3.45
C GLU A 127 32.78 12.54 -2.85
N GLU A 128 32.66 12.40 -1.52
CA GLU A 128 32.91 11.14 -0.84
C GLU A 128 31.86 10.07 -1.22
N TYR A 129 30.59 10.46 -1.39
CA TYR A 129 29.55 9.54 -1.86
C TYR A 129 29.85 9.05 -3.28
N VAL A 130 30.26 9.95 -4.18
CA VAL A 130 30.68 9.62 -5.55
C VAL A 130 31.87 8.66 -5.54
N ARG A 131 32.87 8.91 -4.68
CA ARG A 131 34.05 8.05 -4.52
C ARG A 131 33.68 6.63 -4.06
N ILE A 132 32.81 6.51 -3.06
CA ILE A 132 32.34 5.21 -2.55
C ILE A 132 31.55 4.45 -3.61
N LEU A 133 30.62 5.14 -4.29
CA LEU A 133 29.82 4.55 -5.36
C LEU A 133 30.71 4.08 -6.51
N SER A 134 31.66 4.90 -6.95
CA SER A 134 32.63 4.53 -8.00
C SER A 134 33.45 3.30 -7.61
N LYS A 135 33.98 3.26 -6.38
CA LYS A 135 34.75 2.11 -5.90
C LYS A 135 33.90 0.83 -5.91
N PHE A 136 32.66 0.89 -5.44
CA PHE A 136 31.75 -0.26 -5.44
C PHE A 136 31.39 -0.72 -6.86
N MET A 137 31.15 0.23 -7.77
CA MET A 137 30.82 -0.06 -9.17
C MET A 137 31.95 -0.74 -9.95
N ASN A 138 33.20 -0.52 -9.54
CA ASN A 138 34.39 -1.14 -10.14
C ASN A 138 34.68 -2.55 -9.59
N GLU A 139 33.97 -3.00 -8.53
CA GLU A 139 34.08 -4.38 -8.07
C GLU A 139 33.33 -5.35 -8.97
N GLU A 140 33.71 -6.63 -8.90
CA GLU A 140 32.87 -7.69 -9.46
C GLU A 140 31.63 -7.89 -8.57
N LEU A 141 30.50 -7.39 -9.05
CA LEU A 141 29.24 -7.37 -8.29
C LEU A 141 28.35 -8.55 -8.66
N SER A 142 28.04 -9.40 -7.69
CA SER A 142 26.98 -10.42 -7.85
C SER A 142 25.58 -9.79 -7.77
N PHE A 143 24.59 -10.45 -8.40
CA PHE A 143 23.19 -10.01 -8.36
C PHE A 143 22.69 -9.80 -6.92
N ASN A 144 22.98 -10.73 -6.01
CA ASN A 144 22.51 -10.67 -4.63
C ASN A 144 23.13 -9.50 -3.85
N LYS A 145 24.44 -9.22 -4.05
CA LYS A 145 25.14 -8.09 -3.43
C LYS A 145 24.54 -6.76 -3.91
N LEU A 146 24.31 -6.63 -5.22
CA LEU A 146 23.64 -5.47 -5.81
C LEU A 146 22.23 -5.30 -5.28
N LEU A 147 21.41 -6.36 -5.34
CA LEU A 147 20.02 -6.34 -4.89
C LEU A 147 19.92 -5.90 -3.43
N TYR A 148 20.77 -6.43 -2.56
CA TYR A 148 20.81 -6.06 -1.14
C TYR A 148 21.04 -4.56 -0.92
N VAL A 149 21.96 -3.96 -1.69
CA VAL A 149 22.29 -2.54 -1.61
C VAL A 149 21.20 -1.66 -2.22
N VAL A 150 20.82 -1.93 -3.48
CA VAL A 150 19.89 -1.05 -4.21
C VAL A 150 18.48 -1.07 -3.60
N SER A 151 18.11 -2.15 -2.93
CA SER A 151 16.84 -2.24 -2.20
C SER A 151 16.73 -1.22 -1.07
N GLU A 152 17.81 -0.60 -0.59
CA GLU A 152 17.69 0.51 0.38
C GLU A 152 16.99 1.74 -0.22
N ALA A 153 17.21 1.99 -1.51
CA ALA A 153 16.71 3.17 -2.21
C ALA A 153 15.55 2.93 -3.15
N PHE A 154 15.33 1.72 -3.62
CA PHE A 154 14.39 1.42 -4.71
C PHE A 154 13.44 0.28 -4.36
N ILE A 155 12.22 0.34 -4.90
CA ILE A 155 11.32 -0.82 -4.97
C ILE A 155 11.67 -1.61 -6.23
N ILE A 156 11.93 -2.90 -6.08
CA ILE A 156 12.41 -3.74 -7.17
C ILE A 156 11.26 -4.60 -7.71
N PRO A 157 10.93 -4.55 -9.00
CA PRO A 157 9.88 -5.36 -9.57
C PRO A 157 10.13 -6.87 -9.38
N PRO A 158 9.08 -7.68 -9.12
CA PRO A 158 9.22 -9.12 -8.91
C PRO A 158 9.88 -9.84 -10.09
N LEU A 159 9.59 -9.42 -11.33
CA LEU A 159 10.16 -10.02 -12.52
C LEU A 159 11.70 -9.90 -12.53
N ILE A 160 12.24 -8.72 -12.21
CA ILE A 160 13.69 -8.46 -12.12
C ILE A 160 14.36 -9.39 -11.10
N ILE A 161 13.67 -9.69 -10.00
CA ILE A 161 14.17 -10.62 -8.98
C ILE A 161 14.17 -12.06 -9.50
N SER A 162 13.08 -12.48 -10.16
CA SER A 162 12.96 -13.83 -10.71
C SER A 162 13.93 -14.13 -11.85
N THR A 163 14.18 -13.16 -12.73
CA THR A 163 15.11 -13.28 -13.86
C THR A 163 16.56 -12.98 -13.49
N LYS A 164 16.80 -12.52 -12.25
CA LYS A 164 18.11 -12.06 -11.76
C LYS A 164 18.77 -11.02 -12.68
N ASP A 165 17.97 -10.08 -13.19
CA ASP A 165 18.46 -9.06 -14.14
C ASP A 165 19.40 -8.06 -13.44
N ILE A 166 20.69 -8.29 -13.63
CA ILE A 166 21.76 -7.47 -13.05
C ILE A 166 21.91 -6.12 -13.75
N VAL A 167 21.58 -6.03 -15.04
CA VAL A 167 21.71 -4.80 -15.83
C VAL A 167 20.74 -3.76 -15.30
N PHE A 168 19.51 -4.19 -14.97
CA PHE A 168 18.53 -3.34 -14.31
C PHE A 168 19.08 -2.75 -13.00
N LEU A 169 19.65 -3.57 -12.12
CA LEU A 169 20.17 -3.11 -10.82
C LEU A 169 21.40 -2.19 -10.97
N LYS A 170 22.29 -2.46 -11.93
CA LYS A 170 23.44 -1.58 -12.24
C LYS A 170 22.97 -0.20 -12.70
N ASN A 171 21.92 -0.13 -13.52
CA ASN A 171 21.35 1.16 -13.95
C ASN A 171 20.75 1.97 -12.78
N LEU A 172 20.12 1.31 -11.81
CA LEU A 172 19.67 1.99 -10.59
C LEU A 172 20.84 2.58 -9.82
N LEU A 173 21.92 1.82 -9.64
CA LEU A 173 23.12 2.29 -8.96
C LEU A 173 23.77 3.47 -9.71
N ASN A 174 23.88 3.39 -11.04
CA ASN A 174 24.38 4.47 -11.90
C ASN A 174 23.56 5.75 -11.73
N SER A 175 22.23 5.65 -11.59
CA SER A 175 21.40 6.84 -11.36
C SER A 175 21.72 7.53 -10.03
N VAL A 176 22.07 6.77 -8.98
CA VAL A 176 22.48 7.32 -7.67
C VAL A 176 23.87 7.96 -7.77
N TYR A 177 24.80 7.32 -8.47
CA TYR A 177 26.12 7.89 -8.74
C TYR A 177 26.01 9.24 -9.45
N ASN A 178 25.28 9.28 -10.56
CA ASN A 178 25.07 10.51 -11.32
C ASN A 178 24.36 11.58 -10.49
N TYR A 179 23.43 11.18 -9.60
CA TYR A 179 22.70 12.11 -8.75
C TYR A 179 23.66 12.83 -7.80
N TYR A 180 24.53 12.10 -7.11
CA TYR A 180 25.51 12.72 -6.22
C TYR A 180 26.63 13.45 -6.96
N LEU A 181 26.98 13.02 -8.18
CA LEU A 181 27.91 13.77 -9.03
C LEU A 181 27.36 15.14 -9.44
N LEU A 182 26.05 15.25 -9.70
CA LEU A 182 25.42 16.54 -9.95
C LEU A 182 25.41 17.42 -8.70
N LEU A 183 25.11 16.85 -7.53
CA LEU A 183 25.14 17.58 -6.26
C LEU A 183 26.54 18.06 -5.88
N SER A 184 27.58 17.26 -6.13
CA SER A 184 28.98 17.67 -5.89
C SER A 184 29.41 18.82 -6.80
N ARG A 185 28.72 19.02 -7.94
CA ARG A 185 28.92 20.13 -8.88
C ARG A 185 28.06 21.36 -8.55
N GLY A 186 27.34 21.35 -7.42
CA GLY A 186 26.55 22.48 -6.95
C GLY A 186 25.11 22.54 -7.42
N LEU A 187 24.59 21.50 -8.11
CA LEU A 187 23.16 21.47 -8.45
C LEU A 187 22.28 21.29 -7.21
N SER A 188 21.07 21.85 -7.28
CA SER A 188 20.07 21.70 -6.24
C SER A 188 19.47 20.29 -6.23
N TYR A 189 18.87 19.87 -5.10
CA TYR A 189 18.09 18.63 -5.05
C TYR A 189 16.88 18.64 -6.01
N GLU A 190 16.29 19.83 -6.23
CA GLU A 190 15.14 20.05 -7.10
C GLU A 190 15.44 19.68 -8.55
N ASP A 191 16.63 20.02 -9.03
CA ASP A 191 17.05 19.76 -10.42
C ASP A 191 17.70 18.39 -10.55
N ALA A 192 18.61 18.03 -9.63
CA ALA A 192 19.34 16.77 -9.70
C ALA A 192 18.43 15.54 -9.68
N ARG A 193 17.27 15.60 -9.00
CA ARG A 193 16.32 14.46 -8.90
C ARG A 193 15.73 14.03 -10.24
N TYR A 194 15.79 14.86 -11.30
CA TYR A 194 15.18 14.55 -12.60
C TYR A 194 15.79 13.31 -13.26
N ILE A 195 17.02 12.94 -12.89
CA ILE A 195 17.68 11.72 -13.39
C ILE A 195 17.26 10.45 -12.65
N LEU A 196 16.59 10.58 -11.50
CA LEU A 196 16.23 9.43 -10.67
C LEU A 196 15.07 8.64 -11.30
N PRO A 197 15.16 7.29 -11.32
CA PRO A 197 14.11 6.47 -11.89
C PRO A 197 12.85 6.47 -11.01
N GLN A 198 11.70 6.19 -11.63
CA GLN A 198 10.40 6.20 -10.95
C GLN A 198 10.24 5.13 -9.86
N CYS A 199 11.11 4.10 -9.83
CA CYS A 199 11.11 3.07 -8.79
C CYS A 199 11.75 3.52 -7.47
N VAL A 200 12.26 4.76 -7.39
CA VAL A 200 12.83 5.31 -6.15
C VAL A 200 11.80 5.33 -5.02
N LYS A 201 12.25 4.89 -3.83
CA LYS A 201 11.42 4.82 -2.64
C LYS A 201 10.99 6.21 -2.18
N THR A 202 9.74 6.27 -1.76
CA THR A 202 9.11 7.40 -1.10
C THR A 202 8.29 6.89 0.07
N ARG A 203 8.06 7.77 1.04
CA ARG A 203 7.16 7.50 2.18
C ARG A 203 5.99 8.47 2.14
N LEU A 204 4.80 7.98 2.38
CA LEU A 204 3.56 8.75 2.47
C LEU A 204 2.89 8.48 3.81
N LEU A 205 2.40 9.53 4.45
CA LEU A 205 1.31 9.44 5.42
C LEU A 205 0.01 9.66 4.66
N ILE A 206 -0.94 8.75 4.80
CA ILE A 206 -2.21 8.72 4.06
C ILE A 206 -3.34 8.67 5.09
N THR A 207 -4.29 9.58 4.99
CA THR A 207 -5.53 9.56 5.79
C THR A 207 -6.73 9.34 4.89
N MET A 208 -7.57 8.36 5.20
CA MET A 208 -8.81 8.05 4.47
C MET A 208 -9.92 7.75 5.47
N ASN A 209 -11.16 8.11 5.14
CA ASN A 209 -12.34 7.62 5.84
C ASN A 209 -12.77 6.24 5.28
N ALA A 210 -13.67 5.54 5.97
CA ALA A 210 -14.14 4.24 5.50
C ALA A 210 -14.86 4.34 4.15
N ARG A 211 -15.57 5.44 3.83
CA ARG A 211 -16.24 5.58 2.53
C ARG A 211 -15.23 5.52 1.38
N GLU A 212 -14.13 6.26 1.48
CA GLU A 212 -13.06 6.24 0.48
C GLU A 212 -12.45 4.84 0.37
N LEU A 213 -12.19 4.17 1.50
CA LEU A 213 -11.65 2.82 1.50
C LEU A 213 -12.61 1.82 0.84
N TYR A 214 -13.91 1.90 1.17
CA TYR A 214 -14.93 0.92 0.83
C TYR A 214 -15.45 1.06 -0.61
N GLU A 215 -15.64 2.29 -1.09
CA GLU A 215 -16.26 2.56 -2.39
C GLU A 215 -15.23 2.84 -3.50
N ASN A 216 -14.04 3.37 -3.15
CA ASN A 216 -13.06 3.82 -4.14
C ASN A 216 -11.73 3.05 -4.04
N PHE A 217 -10.97 3.24 -2.96
CA PHE A 217 -9.59 2.77 -2.89
C PHE A 217 -9.46 1.25 -3.02
N LEU A 218 -10.10 0.48 -2.13
CA LEU A 218 -9.99 -0.98 -2.15
C LEU A 218 -10.66 -1.61 -3.39
N PRO A 219 -11.88 -1.22 -3.80
CA PRO A 219 -12.51 -1.78 -5.00
C PRO A 219 -11.69 -1.59 -6.28
N LEU A 220 -11.06 -0.43 -6.44
CA LEU A 220 -10.25 -0.10 -7.62
C LEU A 220 -8.87 -0.75 -7.57
N ARG A 221 -8.25 -0.84 -6.39
CA ARG A 221 -6.84 -1.23 -6.26
C ARG A 221 -6.62 -2.70 -5.93
N MET A 222 -7.58 -3.40 -5.33
CA MET A 222 -7.48 -4.85 -5.12
C MET A 222 -7.74 -5.69 -6.39
N CYS A 223 -8.27 -5.06 -7.45
CA CYS A 223 -8.57 -5.71 -8.73
C CYS A 223 -7.30 -6.19 -9.45
N SER A 224 -7.39 -7.32 -10.17
CA SER A 224 -6.30 -7.87 -11.00
C SER A 224 -5.80 -6.91 -12.08
N ARG A 225 -6.64 -5.96 -12.52
CA ARG A 225 -6.28 -4.92 -13.50
C ARG A 225 -5.42 -3.80 -12.91
N ALA A 226 -5.41 -3.62 -11.60
CA ALA A 226 -4.53 -2.63 -10.96
C ALA A 226 -3.07 -3.06 -11.07
N GLN A 227 -2.15 -2.10 -11.19
CA GLN A 227 -0.71 -2.38 -11.21
C GLN A 227 -0.28 -3.10 -9.92
N TRP A 228 0.63 -4.07 -10.05
CA TRP A 228 0.93 -5.04 -8.98
C TRP A 228 1.34 -4.39 -7.65
N GLU A 229 2.05 -3.25 -7.66
CA GLU A 229 2.56 -2.62 -6.45
C GLU A 229 1.44 -1.96 -5.66
N ILE A 230 0.61 -1.13 -6.29
CA ILE A 230 -0.56 -0.54 -5.63
C ILE A 230 -1.59 -1.61 -5.25
N ARG A 231 -1.68 -2.70 -6.03
CA ARG A 231 -2.51 -3.84 -5.68
C ARG A 231 -2.04 -4.54 -4.42
N TYR A 232 -0.75 -4.80 -4.31
CA TYR A 232 -0.14 -5.33 -3.10
C TYR A 232 -0.43 -4.42 -1.89
N ILE A 233 -0.18 -3.11 -2.02
CA ILE A 233 -0.46 -2.11 -0.97
C ILE A 233 -1.94 -2.17 -0.54
N ALA A 234 -2.88 -2.25 -1.49
CA ALA A 234 -4.30 -2.31 -1.19
C ALA A 234 -4.70 -3.58 -0.43
N TRP A 235 -4.14 -4.75 -0.78
CA TRP A 235 -4.37 -6.00 -0.05
C TRP A 235 -3.77 -5.97 1.36
N ILE A 236 -2.59 -5.35 1.54
CA ILE A 236 -2.02 -5.19 2.88
C ILE A 236 -2.85 -4.22 3.72
N ILE A 237 -3.31 -3.09 3.16
CA ILE A 237 -4.24 -2.17 3.83
C ILE A 237 -5.52 -2.90 4.24
N TRP A 238 -6.14 -3.64 3.32
CA TRP A 238 -7.32 -4.46 3.61
C TRP A 238 -7.07 -5.42 4.78
N ARG A 239 -5.94 -6.13 4.78
CA ARG A 239 -5.59 -7.07 5.85
C ARG A 239 -5.45 -6.37 7.21
N HIS A 240 -4.80 -5.21 7.26
CA HIS A 240 -4.73 -4.42 8.50
C HIS A 240 -6.12 -4.01 8.98
N LEU A 241 -6.96 -3.51 8.07
CA LEU A 241 -8.31 -3.07 8.37
C LEU A 241 -9.22 -4.19 8.91
N VAL A 242 -9.18 -5.37 8.29
CA VAL A 242 -9.94 -6.54 8.78
C VAL A 242 -9.44 -7.00 10.15
N ASN A 243 -8.14 -6.88 10.44
CA ASN A 243 -7.61 -7.25 11.75
C ASN A 243 -8.03 -6.30 12.87
N ILE A 244 -8.29 -5.01 12.57
CA ILE A 244 -8.67 -4.03 13.60
C ILE A 244 -10.20 -3.90 13.78
N GLN A 245 -10.98 -3.95 12.69
CA GLN A 245 -12.43 -3.76 12.68
C GLN A 245 -13.07 -4.73 11.65
N PRO A 246 -13.05 -6.05 11.95
CA PRO A 246 -13.53 -7.08 11.03
C PRO A 246 -15.00 -6.90 10.66
N GLU A 247 -15.84 -6.45 11.59
CA GLU A 247 -17.26 -6.20 11.38
C GLU A 247 -17.55 -5.16 10.29
N LEU A 248 -16.60 -4.23 10.07
CA LEU A 248 -16.70 -3.21 9.05
C LEU A 248 -16.05 -3.65 7.74
N PHE A 249 -14.83 -4.21 7.79
CA PHE A 249 -14.02 -4.42 6.59
C PHE A 249 -14.04 -5.83 6.00
N SER A 250 -14.56 -6.85 6.69
CA SER A 250 -14.59 -8.24 6.16
C SER A 250 -15.41 -8.37 4.87
N TYR A 251 -16.34 -7.45 4.65
CA TYR A 251 -17.20 -7.36 3.46
C TYR A 251 -16.54 -6.59 2.29
N THR A 252 -15.45 -5.85 2.53
CA THR A 252 -14.77 -5.10 1.46
C THR A 252 -13.99 -6.02 0.53
N GLY A 253 -13.88 -5.62 -0.74
CA GLY A 253 -13.11 -6.32 -1.75
C GLY A 253 -13.02 -5.54 -3.06
N PRO A 254 -12.52 -6.17 -4.14
CA PRO A 254 -12.54 -5.59 -5.48
C PRO A 254 -13.98 -5.26 -5.93
N ARG A 255 -14.15 -4.42 -6.97
CA ARG A 255 -15.48 -3.99 -7.47
C ARG A 255 -16.50 -5.11 -7.69
N CYS A 256 -16.08 -6.31 -8.11
CA CYS A 256 -17.00 -7.46 -8.21
C CYS A 256 -17.71 -7.77 -6.89
N VAL A 257 -16.99 -7.73 -5.77
CA VAL A 257 -17.51 -7.99 -4.42
C VAL A 257 -18.43 -6.85 -3.99
N ASN A 258 -18.00 -5.60 -4.15
CA ASN A 258 -18.81 -4.43 -3.77
C ASN A 258 -20.14 -4.39 -4.56
N ILE A 259 -20.12 -4.64 -5.87
CA ILE A 259 -21.34 -4.68 -6.69
C ILE A 259 -22.23 -5.86 -6.30
N ASP A 260 -21.64 -7.05 -6.12
CA ASP A 260 -22.42 -8.23 -5.76
C ASP A 260 -23.14 -8.07 -4.41
N LEU A 261 -22.50 -7.44 -3.43
CA LEU A 261 -23.11 -7.14 -2.13
C LEU A 261 -24.37 -6.27 -2.20
N LYS A 262 -24.51 -5.45 -3.25
CA LYS A 262 -25.65 -4.56 -3.46
C LYS A 262 -26.83 -5.26 -4.15
N VAL A 263 -26.59 -6.38 -4.83
CA VAL A 263 -27.62 -7.13 -5.57
C VAL A 263 -27.92 -8.50 -4.97
N SER A 264 -27.01 -9.06 -4.17
CA SER A 264 -27.18 -10.36 -3.52
C SER A 264 -28.19 -10.29 -2.37
N ASN A 265 -28.99 -11.35 -2.24
CA ASN A 265 -29.89 -11.54 -1.10
C ASN A 265 -29.14 -11.89 0.20
N LYS A 266 -27.89 -12.34 0.10
CA LYS A 266 -27.04 -12.70 1.24
C LYS A 266 -25.81 -11.78 1.29
N THR A 267 -25.61 -11.12 2.44
CA THR A 267 -24.42 -10.33 2.70
C THR A 267 -23.27 -11.25 3.12
N CYS A 268 -22.32 -11.49 2.21
CA CYS A 268 -21.17 -12.37 2.45
C CYS A 268 -19.86 -11.58 2.58
N CYS A 269 -19.00 -12.01 3.49
CA CYS A 269 -17.63 -11.52 3.60
C CYS A 269 -16.78 -11.99 2.41
N LEU A 270 -15.68 -11.28 2.14
CA LEU A 270 -14.75 -11.63 1.06
C LEU A 270 -14.27 -13.08 1.17
N ASN A 271 -13.90 -13.53 2.38
CA ASN A 271 -13.41 -14.89 2.60
C ASN A 271 -14.47 -15.96 2.31
N GLU A 272 -15.75 -15.70 2.56
CA GLU A 272 -16.83 -16.64 2.23
C GLU A 272 -16.95 -16.81 0.70
N TYR A 273 -16.79 -15.74 -0.08
CA TYR A 273 -16.69 -15.87 -1.55
C TYR A 273 -15.46 -16.66 -1.98
N LEU A 274 -14.30 -16.41 -1.37
CA LEU A 274 -13.03 -17.06 -1.74
C LEU A 274 -12.99 -18.55 -1.37
N ASN A 275 -13.66 -18.92 -0.28
CA ASN A 275 -13.82 -20.31 0.17
C ASN A 275 -14.95 -21.05 -0.56
N ARG A 276 -15.76 -20.35 -1.37
CA ARG A 276 -16.95 -20.86 -2.06
C ARG A 276 -18.12 -21.21 -1.14
N ASP A 277 -18.14 -20.64 0.07
CA ASP A 277 -19.27 -20.68 1.00
C ASP A 277 -20.41 -19.74 0.55
N CYS A 278 -20.06 -18.75 -0.28
CA CYS A 278 -20.98 -17.89 -1.01
C CYS A 278 -20.67 -17.85 -2.50
N ARG A 279 -21.71 -17.70 -3.32
CA ARG A 279 -21.60 -17.54 -4.77
C ARG A 279 -21.92 -16.12 -5.16
N PHE A 280 -21.24 -15.62 -6.19
CA PHE A 280 -21.60 -14.36 -6.83
C PHE A 280 -22.95 -14.52 -7.54
N THR A 281 -23.79 -13.49 -7.43
CA THR A 281 -25.07 -13.34 -8.13
C THR A 281 -24.88 -12.64 -9.48
N ILE A 282 -23.90 -11.74 -9.59
CA ILE A 282 -23.59 -11.03 -10.84
C ILE A 282 -23.11 -12.01 -11.94
N GLU A 283 -23.62 -11.86 -13.17
CA GLU A 283 -23.19 -12.71 -14.30
C GLU A 283 -21.72 -12.49 -14.70
N ARG A 284 -21.26 -11.24 -14.59
CA ARG A 284 -19.89 -10.82 -14.89
C ARG A 284 -19.49 -9.62 -14.04
N CYS A 285 -18.20 -9.49 -13.78
CA CYS A 285 -17.68 -8.29 -13.12
C CYS A 285 -17.52 -7.10 -14.08
N PRO A 286 -17.27 -5.87 -13.59
CA PRO A 286 -17.03 -4.70 -14.43
C PRO A 286 -15.86 -4.80 -15.40
N GLU A 287 -14.93 -5.74 -15.17
CA GLU A 287 -13.79 -6.03 -16.03
C GLU A 287 -14.04 -7.21 -16.98
N SER A 288 -15.32 -7.57 -17.15
CA SER A 288 -15.83 -8.62 -18.05
C SER A 288 -15.38 -10.04 -17.72
N ILE A 289 -14.98 -10.30 -16.47
CA ILE A 289 -14.73 -11.68 -16.00
C ILE A 289 -16.08 -12.33 -15.66
N VAL A 290 -16.39 -13.44 -16.33
CA VAL A 290 -17.60 -14.25 -16.07
C VAL A 290 -17.61 -14.81 -14.65
N ASN A 291 -18.81 -14.96 -14.08
CA ASN A 291 -19.06 -15.35 -12.68
C ASN A 291 -18.15 -16.49 -12.19
N GLU A 292 -18.09 -17.60 -12.93
CA GLU A 292 -17.33 -18.80 -12.59
C GLU A 292 -15.83 -18.55 -12.35
N ASN A 293 -15.30 -17.51 -13.00
CA ASN A 293 -13.88 -17.14 -12.95
C ASN A 293 -13.59 -16.00 -11.97
N ILE A 294 -14.61 -15.34 -11.39
CA ILE A 294 -14.42 -14.21 -10.48
C ILE A 294 -13.58 -14.62 -9.26
N VAL A 295 -13.91 -15.74 -8.62
CA VAL A 295 -13.19 -16.22 -7.43
C VAL A 295 -11.71 -16.46 -7.73
N ASN A 296 -11.40 -17.17 -8.82
CA ASN A 296 -10.02 -17.45 -9.22
C ASN A 296 -9.26 -16.16 -9.56
N CYS A 297 -9.92 -15.21 -10.21
CA CYS A 297 -9.35 -13.89 -10.51
C CYS A 297 -8.99 -13.12 -9.23
N ILE A 298 -9.87 -13.09 -8.22
CA ILE A 298 -9.58 -12.43 -6.94
C ILE A 298 -8.43 -13.14 -6.20
N LYS A 299 -8.43 -14.49 -6.16
CA LYS A 299 -7.31 -15.26 -5.58
C LYS A 299 -5.98 -14.90 -6.23
N ASN A 300 -5.93 -14.86 -7.57
CA ASN A 300 -4.72 -14.44 -8.28
C ASN A 300 -4.34 -12.98 -8.01
N ALA A 301 -5.32 -12.07 -7.93
CA ALA A 301 -5.09 -10.67 -7.61
C ALA A 301 -4.50 -10.45 -6.21
N SER A 302 -4.85 -11.32 -5.27
CA SER A 302 -4.41 -11.31 -3.87
C SER A 302 -3.05 -11.96 -3.60
N ARG A 303 -2.38 -12.51 -4.62
CA ARG A 303 -1.06 -13.14 -4.43
C ARG A 303 0.00 -12.10 -4.12
N ASP A 304 0.80 -12.36 -3.09
CA ASP A 304 2.06 -11.67 -2.85
C ASP A 304 2.99 -11.90 -4.05
N PRO A 305 3.39 -10.86 -4.79
CA PRO A 305 4.19 -11.04 -6.00
C PRO A 305 5.58 -11.65 -5.79
N TRP A 306 6.08 -11.71 -4.54
CA TRP A 306 7.39 -12.25 -4.22
C TRP A 306 7.34 -13.60 -3.51
N SER A 307 6.39 -13.82 -2.58
CA SER A 307 6.26 -15.13 -1.88
C SER A 307 5.25 -16.08 -2.54
N GLY A 308 4.33 -15.56 -3.36
CA GLY A 308 3.23 -16.35 -3.94
C GLY A 308 2.09 -16.65 -2.96
N GLU A 309 2.25 -16.29 -1.69
CA GLU A 309 1.23 -16.48 -0.65
C GLU A 309 -0.01 -15.62 -0.91
N TYR A 310 -1.15 -16.10 -0.45
CA TYR A 310 -2.41 -15.38 -0.58
C TYR A 310 -2.59 -14.37 0.55
N LEU A 311 -2.66 -13.08 0.22
CA LEU A 311 -2.78 -12.00 1.19
C LEU A 311 -4.14 -11.94 1.90
N TYR A 312 -5.17 -12.60 1.36
CA TYR A 312 -6.48 -12.71 2.02
C TYR A 312 -6.49 -13.72 3.17
N ILE A 313 -5.50 -14.63 3.21
CA ILE A 313 -5.38 -15.58 4.31
C ILE A 313 -4.78 -14.82 5.49
N ILE A 314 -5.64 -14.55 6.48
CA ILE A 314 -5.24 -13.92 7.74
C ILE A 314 -4.64 -15.02 8.62
N SER A 315 -3.39 -15.38 8.38
CA SER A 315 -2.62 -16.10 9.39
C SER A 315 -2.39 -15.17 10.58
N ARG A 316 -2.49 -15.69 11.81
CA ARG A 316 -2.10 -14.96 13.04
C ARG A 316 -0.59 -14.70 12.98
N VAL A 317 -0.17 -13.69 12.24
CA VAL A 317 1.22 -13.23 12.20
C VAL A 317 1.24 -11.88 12.90
N SER A 318 1.90 -11.87 14.05
CA SER A 318 2.22 -10.69 14.86
C SER A 318 2.79 -9.59 13.97
N PHE A 319 2.22 -8.39 14.10
CA PHE A 319 2.61 -7.20 13.35
C PHE A 319 4.03 -6.72 13.64
#